data_AF-F7XL82-F1
#
_entry.id   AF-F7XL82-F1
#
_cell.length_a   1.000
_cell.length_b   1.000
_cell.length_c   1.000
_cell.angle_alpha   90.00
_cell.angle_beta   90.00
_cell.angle_gamma   90.00
#
_symmetry.space_group_name_H-M   'P 1'
#
loop_
_entity.id
_entity.type
_entity.pdbx_description
1 polymer ?
#
loop_
_entity_poly.entity_id
_entity_poly.type
_entity_poly.pdbx_seq_one_letter_code
_entity_poly.pdbx_strand_id
1 'polypeptide(L)'
;MPEDPLKIIRNNDPELFGQIENTANLSFADGDIPLKYKLLIAMSLDASKGAVDGVKALARRAMDEGATKEEMFEVLRIAYYITGAGSIYTAVNGLIDLFDNE
;
A
#
# COMPACT_ATOMS: atom_id res chain seq x y z
N MET A 1 9.67 -9.12 14.58
CA MET A 1 9.59 -8.41 13.29
C MET A 1 9.95 -9.41 12.21
N PRO A 2 9.16 -9.58 11.14
CA PRO A 2 9.65 -10.31 9.97
C PRO A 2 10.95 -9.63 9.48
N GLU A 3 11.90 -10.43 9.00
CA GLU A 3 13.12 -9.86 8.41
C GLU A 3 12.75 -8.94 7.24
N ASP A 4 13.50 -7.85 7.08
CA ASP A 4 13.38 -6.93 5.94
C ASP A 4 13.56 -7.72 4.63
N PRO A 5 12.50 -7.85 3.79
CA PRO A 5 12.57 -8.66 2.58
C PRO A 5 13.58 -8.09 1.56
N LEU A 6 13.89 -6.79 1.63
CA LEU A 6 14.87 -6.17 0.75
C LEU A 6 16.31 -6.41 1.18
N LYS A 7 16.56 -7.05 2.32
CA LYS A 7 17.91 -7.40 2.79
C LYS A 7 18.70 -8.21 1.76
N ILE A 8 18.04 -9.12 1.03
CA ILE A 8 18.68 -9.90 -0.03
C ILE A 8 19.18 -8.99 -1.15
N ILE A 9 18.35 -8.04 -1.59
CA ILE A 9 18.73 -7.08 -2.63
C ILE A 9 19.82 -6.15 -2.11
N ARG A 10 19.67 -5.58 -0.90
CA ARG A 10 20.68 -4.71 -0.28
C ARG A 10 22.07 -5.34 -0.25
N ASN A 11 22.17 -6.64 0.06
CA ASN A 11 23.45 -7.32 0.22
C ASN A 11 24.07 -7.78 -1.10
N ASN A 12 23.27 -8.05 -2.13
CA ASN A 12 23.73 -8.67 -3.38
C ASN A 12 23.69 -7.72 -4.58
N ASP A 13 22.85 -6.68 -4.54
CA ASP A 13 22.70 -5.66 -5.57
C ASP A 13 22.39 -4.29 -4.91
N PRO A 14 23.40 -3.63 -4.33
CA PRO A 14 23.22 -2.37 -3.62
C PRO A 14 22.82 -1.21 -4.53
N GLU A 15 23.15 -1.27 -5.83
CA GLU A 15 22.74 -0.25 -6.80
C GLU A 15 21.24 -0.31 -7.05
N LEU A 16 20.69 -1.51 -7.28
CA LEU A 16 19.25 -1.71 -7.38
C LEU A 16 18.54 -1.32 -6.07
N PHE A 17 19.10 -1.69 -4.92
CA PHE A 17 18.53 -1.30 -3.62
C PHE A 17 18.43 0.23 -3.50
N GLY A 18 19.50 0.96 -3.86
CA GLY A 18 19.49 2.42 -3.84
C GLY A 18 18.44 3.02 -4.77
N GLN A 19 18.21 2.43 -5.95
CA GLN A 19 17.16 2.88 -6.86
C GLN A 19 15.75 2.63 -6.30
N ILE A 20 15.51 1.47 -5.69
CA ILE A 20 14.24 1.13 -5.04
C ILE A 20 13.94 2.13 -3.90
N GLU A 21 14.92 2.35 -3.02
CA GLU A 21 14.77 3.24 -1.86
C GLU A 21 14.54 4.69 -2.30
N ASN A 22 15.32 5.19 -3.25
CA ASN A 22 15.15 6.55 -3.77
C ASN A 22 13.78 6.75 -4.42
N THR A 23 13.30 5.76 -5.19
CA THR A 23 11.98 5.82 -5.83
C THR A 23 10.87 5.82 -4.80
N ALA A 24 10.96 4.97 -3.77
CA ALA A 24 10.00 4.94 -2.67
C ALA A 24 9.98 6.27 -1.90
N ASN A 25 11.16 6.79 -1.54
CA ASN A 25 11.29 8.06 -0.82
C ASN A 25 10.72 9.22 -1.63
N LEU A 26 11.04 9.34 -2.92
CA LEU A 26 10.51 10.39 -3.77
C LEU A 26 9.00 10.30 -3.94
N SER A 27 8.47 9.09 -4.11
CA SER A 27 7.03 8.86 -4.31
C SER A 27 6.22 9.30 -3.09
N PHE A 28 6.71 9.00 -1.88
CA PHE A 28 6.05 9.28 -0.61
C PHE A 28 6.59 10.52 0.14
N ALA A 29 7.46 11.32 -0.46
CA ALA A 29 7.91 12.57 0.12
C ALA A 29 6.75 13.56 0.31
N ASP A 30 6.90 14.52 1.23
CA ASP A 30 5.95 15.62 1.37
C ASP A 30 5.80 16.41 0.05
N GLY A 31 4.59 16.89 -0.21
CA GLY A 31 4.28 17.67 -1.40
C GLY A 31 2.80 18.06 -1.46
N ASP A 32 2.33 18.47 -2.64
CA ASP A 32 0.96 18.99 -2.82
C ASP A 32 -0.15 17.96 -2.55
N ILE A 33 0.17 16.67 -2.73
CA ILE A 33 -0.70 15.56 -2.32
C ILE A 33 -0.25 15.09 -0.94
N PRO A 34 -1.07 15.26 0.12
CA PRO A 34 -0.75 14.75 1.45
C PRO A 34 -0.40 13.26 1.44
N LEU A 35 0.53 12.86 2.29
CA LEU A 35 1.07 11.50 2.35
C LEU A 35 -0.03 10.44 2.48
N LYS A 36 -1.03 10.66 3.34
CA LYS A 36 -2.16 9.73 3.49
C LYS A 36 -2.87 9.42 2.17
N TYR A 37 -3.04 10.41 1.29
CA TYR A 37 -3.69 10.21 0.00
C TYR A 37 -2.78 9.47 -0.99
N LYS A 38 -1.46 9.72 -0.96
CA LYS A 38 -0.50 8.95 -1.74
C LYS A 38 -0.51 7.46 -1.35
N LEU A 39 -0.60 7.18 -0.06
CA LEU A 39 -0.68 5.81 0.47
C LEU A 39 -1.99 5.12 0.08
N LEU A 40 -3.12 5.82 0.18
CA LEU A 40 -4.41 5.30 -0.28
C LEU A 40 -4.42 5.02 -1.79
N ILE A 41 -3.85 5.91 -2.60
CA ILE A 41 -3.68 5.69 -4.05
C ILE A 41 -2.84 4.43 -4.29
N ALA A 42 -1.68 4.31 -3.64
CA ALA A 42 -0.82 3.13 -3.78
C ALA A 42 -1.52 1.84 -3.34
N MET A 43 -2.26 1.87 -2.22
CA MET A 43 -3.05 0.73 -1.73
C MET A 43 -4.08 0.28 -2.76
N SER A 44 -4.74 1.22 -3.45
CA SER A 44 -5.70 0.91 -4.51
C SER A 44 -5.05 0.23 -5.72
N LEU A 45 -3.81 0.61 -6.03
CA LEU A 45 -3.03 0.02 -7.11
C LEU A 45 -2.62 -1.41 -6.73
N ASP A 46 -2.17 -1.65 -5.50
CA ASP A 46 -1.86 -3.00 -5.02
C ASP A 46 -3.10 -3.91 -5.01
N ALA A 47 -4.26 -3.36 -4.61
CA ALA A 47 -5.54 -4.06 -4.74
C ALA A 47 -5.79 -4.44 -6.21
N SER A 48 -5.63 -3.50 -7.15
CA SER A 48 -5.80 -3.78 -8.59
C SER A 48 -4.82 -4.81 -9.17
N LYS A 49 -3.65 -4.98 -8.55
CA LYS A 49 -2.58 -5.87 -9.01
C LYS A 49 -2.59 -7.25 -8.34
N GLY A 50 -3.50 -7.48 -7.40
CA GLY A 50 -3.54 -8.74 -6.65
C GLY A 50 -2.52 -8.82 -5.51
N ALA A 51 -1.91 -7.70 -5.11
CA ALA A 51 -0.86 -7.66 -4.11
C ALA A 51 -1.41 -7.54 -2.67
N VAL A 52 -1.84 -8.67 -2.10
CA VAL A 52 -2.47 -8.74 -0.76
C VAL A 52 -1.60 -8.13 0.35
N ASP A 53 -0.31 -8.51 0.42
CA ASP A 53 0.61 -7.99 1.44
C ASP A 53 0.89 -6.49 1.24
N GLY A 54 0.90 -6.04 -0.02
CA GLY A 54 1.04 -4.63 -0.39
C GLY A 54 -0.14 -3.79 0.10
N VAL A 55 -1.37 -4.26 -0.13
CA VAL A 55 -2.58 -3.66 0.44
C VAL A 55 -2.46 -3.53 1.96
N LYS A 56 -2.11 -4.63 2.66
CA LYS A 56 -1.99 -4.64 4.12
C LYS A 56 -0.98 -3.63 4.63
N ALA A 57 0.20 -3.59 4.01
CA ALA A 57 1.28 -2.69 4.41
C ALA A 57 0.93 -1.22 4.18
N LEU A 58 0.34 -0.89 3.01
CA LEU A 58 -0.04 0.48 2.67
C LEU A 58 -1.26 0.97 3.45
N ALA A 59 -2.23 0.10 3.72
CA ALA A 59 -3.38 0.42 4.55
C ALA A 59 -2.96 0.79 5.98
N ARG A 60 -2.05 0.03 6.61
CA ARG A 60 -1.49 0.36 7.93
C ARG A 60 -0.83 1.73 7.93
N ARG A 61 0.08 1.96 6.99
CA ARG A 61 0.77 3.25 6.84
C ARG A 61 -0.22 4.40 6.62
N ALA A 62 -1.26 4.19 5.81
CA ALA A 62 -2.27 5.22 5.58
C ALA A 62 -3.02 5.56 6.87
N MET A 63 -3.40 4.55 7.66
CA MET A 63 -4.06 4.75 8.96
C MET A 63 -3.15 5.46 9.97
N ASP A 64 -1.86 5.11 10.01
CA ASP A 64 -0.85 5.79 10.85
C ASP A 64 -0.72 7.28 10.49
N GLU A 65 -0.91 7.62 9.21
CA GLU A 65 -0.96 8.99 8.68
C GLU A 65 -2.37 9.64 8.76
N GLY A 66 -3.30 9.02 9.49
CA GLY A 66 -4.63 9.58 9.76
C GLY A 66 -5.67 9.38 8.66
N ALA A 67 -5.46 8.43 7.73
CA ALA A 67 -6.51 8.02 6.81
C ALA A 67 -7.64 7.31 7.57
N THR A 68 -8.89 7.67 7.27
CA THR A 68 -10.06 7.03 7.89
C THR A 68 -10.47 5.75 7.16
N LYS A 69 -11.30 4.92 7.82
CA LYS A 69 -11.90 3.75 7.17
C LYS A 69 -12.72 4.19 5.95
N GLU A 70 -13.47 5.28 6.07
CA GLU A 70 -14.32 5.83 5.01
C GLU A 70 -13.50 6.24 3.78
N GLU A 71 -12.39 6.97 3.97
CA GLU A 71 -11.48 7.34 2.87
C GLU A 71 -10.93 6.09 2.16
N MET A 72 -10.59 5.05 2.91
CA MET A 72 -10.11 3.78 2.37
C MET A 72 -11.16 3.09 1.50
N PHE A 73 -12.39 2.95 1.99
CA PHE A 73 -13.47 2.31 1.23
C PHE A 73 -13.92 3.14 0.03
N GLU A 74 -13.83 4.47 0.06
CA GLU A 74 -14.05 5.32 -1.11
C GLU A 74 -13.05 5.03 -2.22
N VAL A 75 -11.77 4.89 -1.87
CA VAL A 75 -10.72 4.56 -2.83
C VAL A 75 -10.88 3.14 -3.37
N LEU A 76 -11.31 2.18 -2.56
CA LEU A 76 -11.62 0.82 -3.03
C LEU A 76 -12.80 0.78 -4.01
N ARG A 77 -13.81 1.65 -3.87
CA ARG A 77 -14.89 1.78 -4.87
C ARG A 77 -14.33 2.22 -6.22
N ILE A 78 -13.33 3.11 -6.24
CA ILE A 78 -12.65 3.51 -7.47
C ILE A 78 -11.90 2.32 -8.08
N ALA A 79 -11.13 1.57 -7.28
CA ALA A 79 -10.44 0.37 -7.76
C ALA A 79 -11.42 -0.66 -8.36
N TYR A 80 -12.54 -0.91 -7.69
CA TYR A 80 -13.61 -1.78 -8.19
C TYR A 80 -14.19 -1.30 -9.51
N TYR A 81 -14.51 -0.01 -9.62
CA TYR A 81 -15.07 0.57 -10.84
C TYR A 81 -14.14 0.39 -12.05
N ILE A 82 -12.83 0.58 -11.85
CA ILE A 82 -11.84 0.51 -12.94
C ILE A 82 -11.43 -0.92 -13.27
N THR A 83 -11.32 -1.81 -12.27
CA THR A 83 -10.61 -3.10 -12.42
C THR A 83 -11.46 -4.31 -12.09
N GLY A 84 -12.70 -4.09 -11.62
CA GLY A 84 -13.67 -5.13 -11.32
C GLY A 84 -13.43 -5.82 -9.99
N ALA A 85 -14.19 -6.90 -9.77
CA ALA A 85 -14.32 -7.57 -8.48
C ALA A 85 -13.00 -8.14 -7.92
N GLY A 86 -12.03 -8.48 -8.78
CA GLY A 86 -10.74 -9.03 -8.34
C GLY A 86 -10.02 -8.11 -7.35
N SER A 87 -10.06 -6.79 -7.58
CA SER A 87 -9.45 -5.81 -6.68
C SER A 87 -10.03 -5.83 -5.27
N ILE A 88 -11.34 -6.07 -5.13
CA ILE A 88 -12.01 -6.11 -3.83
C ILE A 88 -11.64 -7.38 -3.06
N TYR A 89 -11.57 -8.54 -3.71
CA TYR A 89 -11.12 -9.75 -3.04
C TYR A 89 -9.67 -9.63 -2.56
N THR A 90 -8.79 -9.03 -3.36
CA THR A 90 -7.43 -8.71 -2.94
C THR A 90 -7.42 -7.75 -1.76
N ALA A 91 -8.24 -6.68 -1.82
CA ALA A 91 -8.32 -5.71 -0.75
C ALA A 91 -8.79 -6.34 0.57
N VAL A 92 -9.90 -7.09 0.54
CA VAL A 92 -10.46 -7.77 1.73
C VAL A 92 -9.43 -8.70 2.37
N ASN A 93 -8.72 -9.50 1.58
CA ASN A 93 -7.68 -10.40 2.12
C ASN A 93 -6.52 -9.64 2.78
N GLY A 94 -6.17 -8.45 2.28
CA GLY A 94 -5.13 -7.61 2.89
C GLY A 94 -5.60 -6.86 4.13
N LEU A 95 -6.89 -6.58 4.23
CA LEU A 95 -7.51 -5.77 5.27
C LEU A 95 -8.11 -6.57 6.42
N ILE A 96 -8.29 -7.89 6.27
CA ILE A 96 -8.98 -8.75 7.25
C ILE A 96 -8.43 -8.56 8.68
N ASP A 97 -7.11 -8.65 8.86
CA ASP A 97 -6.47 -8.51 10.17
C ASP A 97 -6.51 -7.08 10.74
N LEU A 98 -6.87 -6.08 9.94
CA LEU A 98 -6.97 -4.68 10.36
C LEU A 98 -8.35 -4.33 10.89
N PHE A 99 -9.38 -5.07 10.49
CA PHE A 99 -10.77 -4.77 10.82
C PHE A 99 -11.49 -5.88 11.59
N ASP A 100 -10.98 -7.11 11.60
CA ASP A 100 -11.58 -8.25 12.32
C ASP A 100 -11.13 -8.36 13.80
N ASN A 101 -10.64 -7.28 14.41
CA ASN A 101 -10.38 -7.23 15.86
C ASN A 101 -11.52 -6.58 16.67
N GLU A 102 -12.76 -6.65 16.18
CA GLU A 102 -13.98 -6.41 16.96
C GLU A 102 -14.67 -7.73 17.36
#